data_AF-A0AAE6WJQ1-F1
#
_entry.id   AF-A0AAE6WJQ1-F1
#
_cell.length_a   1.000
_cell.length_b   1.000
_cell.length_c   1.000
_cell.angle_alpha   90.00
_cell.angle_beta   90.00
_cell.angle_gamma   90.00
#
_symmetry.space_group_name_H-M   'P 1'
#
loop_
_entity.id
_entity.type
_entity.pdbx_description
1 polymer ?
#
loop_
_entity_poly.entity_id
_entity_poly.type
_entity_poly.pdbx_seq_one_letter_code
_entity_poly.pdbx_strand_id
1 'polypeptide(L)'
;MSLNDLATASNEKRLQNIMRLQAGFRRQEFYTVSAAAKALGGYSYNTVLRWAKEGDVPLIGSNNKPVVELTEKNKPDWLDKL
;
A
#
# COMPACT_ATOMS: atom_id res chain seq x y z
N MET A 1 -28.77 -6.63 -8.27
CA MET A 1 -27.31 -6.73 -8.16
C MET A 1 -26.92 -8.15 -8.51
N SER A 2 -26.21 -8.34 -9.61
CA SER A 2 -25.69 -9.65 -10.02
C SER A 2 -24.34 -9.92 -9.34
N LEU A 3 -23.91 -11.19 -9.33
CA LEU A 3 -22.58 -11.57 -8.84
C LEU A 3 -21.44 -10.86 -9.60
N ASN A 4 -21.67 -10.52 -10.88
CA ASN A 4 -20.71 -9.80 -11.72
C ASN A 4 -20.53 -8.33 -11.26
N ASP A 5 -21.61 -7.70 -10.79
CA ASP A 5 -21.58 -6.32 -10.28
C ASP A 5 -20.79 -6.25 -8.96
N LEU A 6 -20.95 -7.26 -8.10
CA LEU A 6 -20.25 -7.36 -6.82
C LEU A 6 -18.74 -7.59 -7.01
N ALA A 7 -18.35 -8.44 -7.96
CA ALA A 7 -16.95 -8.69 -8.29
C ALA A 7 -16.26 -7.42 -8.82
N THR A 8 -16.94 -6.68 -9.70
CA THR A 8 -16.43 -5.41 -10.25
C THR A 8 -16.24 -4.36 -9.16
N ALA A 9 -17.25 -4.14 -8.32
CA ALA A 9 -17.17 -3.18 -7.22
C ALA A 9 -16.07 -3.53 -6.20
N SER A 10 -15.86 -4.82 -5.93
CA SER A 10 -14.78 -5.30 -5.06
C SER A 10 -13.39 -4.98 -5.64
N ASN A 11 -13.21 -5.20 -6.94
CA ASN A 11 -11.96 -4.90 -7.64
C ASN A 11 -11.66 -3.40 -7.66
N GLU A 12 -12.66 -2.56 -7.93
CA GLU A 12 -12.53 -1.10 -7.89
C GLU A 12 -12.11 -0.62 -6.50
N LYS A 13 -12.76 -1.10 -5.45
CA LYS A 13 -12.42 -0.74 -4.06
C LYS A 13 -10.99 -1.16 -3.69
N ARG A 14 -10.55 -2.32 -4.17
CA ARG A 14 -9.15 -2.77 -4.02
C ARG A 14 -8.19 -1.80 -4.72
N LEU A 15 -8.45 -1.42 -5.97
CA LEU A 15 -7.60 -0.48 -6.71
C LEU A 15 -7.52 0.88 -6.03
N GLN A 16 -8.65 1.40 -5.54
CA GLN A 16 -8.70 2.65 -4.78
C GLN A 16 -7.84 2.59 -3.52
N ASN A 17 -7.88 1.47 -2.79
CA ASN A 17 -7.05 1.29 -1.61
C ASN A 17 -5.54 1.23 -1.93
N ILE A 18 -5.16 0.60 -3.05
CA ILE A 18 -3.78 0.59 -3.53
C ILE A 18 -3.32 2.01 -3.89
N MET A 19 -4.15 2.79 -4.58
CA MET A 19 -3.84 4.19 -4.90
C MET A 19 -3.69 5.05 -3.64
N ARG A 20 -4.55 4.86 -2.64
CA ARG A 20 -4.45 5.54 -1.34
C ARG A 20 -3.16 5.16 -0.61
N LEU A 21 -2.79 3.89 -0.63
CA LEU A 21 -1.54 3.39 -0.04
C LEU A 21 -0.32 4.07 -0.67
N GLN A 22 -0.27 4.12 -2.00
CA GLN A 22 0.83 4.72 -2.75
C GLN A 22 0.92 6.23 -2.49
N ALA A 23 -0.22 6.93 -2.48
CA ALA A 23 -0.26 8.36 -2.18
C ALA A 23 0.21 8.68 -0.75
N GLY A 24 -0.27 7.92 0.24
CA GLY A 24 0.14 8.11 1.64
C GLY A 24 1.63 7.84 1.85
N PHE A 25 2.18 6.80 1.21
CA PHE A 25 3.62 6.53 1.24
C PHE A 25 4.43 7.67 0.59
N ARG A 26 4.03 8.16 -0.60
CA ARG A 26 4.71 9.28 -1.27
C ARG A 26 4.66 10.58 -0.47
N ARG A 27 3.59 10.81 0.30
CA ARG A 27 3.45 11.96 1.20
C ARG A 27 4.09 11.77 2.58
N GLN A 28 4.78 10.64 2.80
CA GLN A 28 5.43 10.29 4.06
C GLN A 28 4.44 10.21 5.25
N GLU A 29 3.16 9.90 5.00
CA GLU A 29 2.16 9.70 6.07
C GLU A 29 2.46 8.43 6.89
N PHE A 30 3.08 7.44 6.25
CA PHE A 30 3.53 6.18 6.84
C PHE A 30 4.64 5.58 5.99
N TYR A 31 5.50 4.75 6.60
CA TYR A 31 6.57 4.03 5.90
C TYR A 31 6.64 2.53 6.24
N THR A 32 5.81 2.05 7.17
CA THR A 32 5.71 0.62 7.54
C THR A 32 4.34 0.05 7.19
N VAL A 33 4.26 -1.26 6.96
CA VAL A 33 2.98 -1.95 6.67
C VAL A 33 1.99 -1.79 7.83
N SER A 34 2.47 -1.87 9.08
CA SER A 34 1.64 -1.72 10.28
C SER A 34 1.10 -0.29 10.43
N ALA A 35 1.90 0.73 10.13
CA ALA A 35 1.46 2.12 10.14
C ALA A 35 0.41 2.39 9.05
N ALA A 36 0.65 1.88 7.83
CA ALA A 36 -0.29 1.97 6.73
C ALA A 36 -1.64 1.28 7.03
N ALA A 37 -1.59 0.09 7.67
CA ALA A 37 -2.77 -0.63 8.14
C ALA A 37 -3.63 0.19 9.10
N LYS A 38 -3.00 0.90 10.05
CA LYS A 38 -3.69 1.82 10.95
C LYS A 38 -4.25 3.04 10.20
N ALA A 39 -3.44 3.67 9.35
CA ALA A 39 -3.80 4.90 8.63
C ALA A 39 -4.96 4.72 7.62
N LEU A 40 -5.04 3.56 6.97
CA LEU A 40 -6.06 3.30 5.94
C LEU A 40 -7.43 2.86 6.49
N GLY A 41 -7.61 2.81 7.81
CA GLY A 41 -8.89 2.45 8.45
C GLY A 41 -8.88 1.11 9.19
N GLY A 42 -7.71 0.66 9.66
CA GLY A 42 -7.60 -0.55 10.50
C GLY A 42 -7.64 -1.86 9.72
N TYR A 43 -7.09 -1.89 8.50
CA TYR A 43 -6.98 -3.13 7.73
C TYR A 43 -5.98 -4.10 8.36
N SER A 44 -6.12 -5.39 8.04
CA SER A 44 -5.15 -6.39 8.51
C SER A 44 -3.78 -6.17 7.88
N TYR A 45 -2.72 -6.53 8.60
CA TYR A 45 -1.34 -6.49 8.09
C TYR A 45 -1.21 -7.24 6.75
N ASN A 46 -1.75 -8.45 6.65
CA ASN A 46 -1.67 -9.27 5.43
C ASN A 46 -2.40 -8.64 4.24
N THR A 47 -3.51 -7.94 4.48
CA THR A 47 -4.24 -7.20 3.44
C THR A 47 -3.37 -6.08 2.88
N VAL A 48 -2.77 -5.27 3.74
CA VAL A 48 -1.92 -4.14 3.31
C VAL A 48 -0.61 -4.63 2.72
N LEU A 49 -0.03 -5.70 3.25
CA LEU A 49 1.14 -6.37 2.68
C LEU A 49 0.88 -6.78 1.23
N ARG A 50 -0.30 -7.36 0.95
CA ARG A 50 -0.69 -7.72 -0.41
C ARG A 50 -0.84 -6.49 -1.30
N TRP A 51 -1.54 -5.45 -0.84
CA TRP A 51 -1.70 -4.21 -1.60
C TRP A 51 -0.38 -3.50 -1.88
N ALA A 52 0.57 -3.54 -0.94
CA ALA A 52 1.89 -2.96 -1.12
C ALA A 52 2.68 -3.68 -2.22
N LYS A 53 2.59 -5.02 -2.30
CA LYS A 53 3.17 -5.80 -3.39
C LYS A 53 2.50 -5.52 -4.73
N GLU A 54 1.17 -5.43 -4.74
CA GLU A 54 0.39 -5.18 -5.95
C GLU A 54 0.56 -3.76 -6.50
N GLY A 55 0.74 -2.78 -5.62
CA GLY A 55 0.97 -1.38 -5.96
C GLY A 55 2.42 -0.98 -6.11
N ASP A 56 3.36 -1.94 -6.02
CA ASP A 56 4.80 -1.69 -6.04
C ASP A 56 5.21 -0.58 -5.03
N VAL A 57 4.76 -0.70 -3.77
CA VAL A 57 5.02 0.28 -2.71
C VAL A 57 6.02 -0.31 -1.69
N PRO A 58 7.25 0.23 -1.57
CA PRO A 58 8.32 -0.35 -0.75
C PRO A 58 8.18 -0.02 0.75
N LEU A 59 7.02 -0.34 1.34
CA LEU A 59 6.80 -0.25 2.78
C LEU A 59 7.70 -1.22 3.54
N ILE A 60 8.09 -0.84 4.76
CA ILE A 60 8.86 -1.71 5.65
C ILE A 60 7.94 -2.72 6.34
N GLY A 61 8.25 -4.01 6.18
CA GLY A 61 7.55 -5.12 6.82
C GLY A 61 8.05 -5.41 8.25
N SER A 62 7.44 -6.41 8.88
CA SER A 62 7.78 -6.88 10.24
C SER A 62 9.21 -7.42 10.40
N ASN A 63 9.85 -7.83 9.29
CA ASN A 63 11.23 -8.27 9.24
C ASN A 63 12.23 -7.11 9.04
N ASN A 64 11.77 -5.87 9.17
CA ASN A 64 12.55 -4.65 8.92
C ASN A 64 13.15 -4.56 7.50
N LYS A 65 12.53 -5.25 6.53
CA LYS A 65 12.89 -5.17 5.11
C LYS A 65 11.74 -4.58 4.29
N PRO A 66 12.04 -3.91 3.17
CA PRO A 66 11.02 -3.52 2.20
C PRO A 66 10.22 -4.72 1.71
N VAL A 67 8.91 -4.56 1.56
CA VAL A 67 7.99 -5.59 1.07
C VAL A 67 8.14 -5.87 -0.43
N VAL A 68 8.63 -4.88 -1.17
CA VAL A 68 9.09 -4.95 -2.55
C VAL A 68 10.44 -4.24 -2.64
N GLU A 69 11.24 -4.58 -3.65
CA GLU A 69 12.53 -3.93 -3.88
C GLU A 69 12.35 -2.42 -4.13
N LEU A 70 13.22 -1.61 -3.55
CA LEU A 70 13.25 -0.18 -3.80
C LEU A 70 13.90 0.07 -5.17
N THR A 71 13.19 0.75 -6.05
CA THR A 71 13.63 1.10 -7.41
C THR A 71 13.41 2.59 -7.65
N GLU A 72 14.07 3.16 -8.66
CA GLU A 72 13.88 4.57 -9.05
C GLU A 72 12.42 4.95 -9.35
N LYS A 73 11.55 3.98 -9.68
CA LYS A 73 10.14 4.22 -10.00
C LYS A 73 9.24 4.30 -8.76
N ASN A 74 9.57 3.54 -7.72
CA ASN A 74 8.76 3.41 -6.51
C ASN A 74 9.38 4.12 -5.29
N LYS A 75 10.59 4.66 -5.45
CA LYS A 75 11.27 5.50 -4.50
C LYS A 75 10.58 6.86 -4.38
N PRO A 76 10.23 7.31 -3.17
CA PRO A 76 9.63 8.62 -2.96
C PRO A 76 10.71 9.69 -2.70
N ASP A 77 10.43 10.92 -3.12
CA ASP A 77 11.36 12.07 -3.02
C ASP A 77 11.83 12.39 -1.59
N TRP A 78 11.09 11.97 -0.56
CA TRP A 78 11.46 12.18 0.83
C TRP A 78 12.57 11.23 1.30
N LEU A 79 12.77 10.10 0.63
CA LEU A 79 13.76 9.10 1.04
C LEU A 79 15.20 9.59 0.77
N ASP A 80 15.39 10.46 -0.23
CA ASP A 80 16.67 11.09 -0.53
C ASP A 80 17.05 12.23 0.44
N LYS A 81 16.13 12.60 1.34
CA LYS A 81 16.30 13.74 2.27
C LYS A 81 16.63 13.30 3.70
N LEU A 82 16.76 11.99 3.95
CA LEU A 82 17.17 11.39 5.22
C LEU A 82 18.68 11.16 5.23
#